data_AF-A0A965HXD1-F1
#
_entry.id   AF-A0A965HXD1-F1
#
_cell.length_a   1.000
_cell.length_b   1.000
_cell.length_c   1.000
_cell.angle_alpha   90.00
_cell.angle_beta   90.00
_cell.angle_gamma   90.00
#
_symmetry.space_group_name_H-M   'P 1'
#
loop_
_entity.id
_entity.type
_entity.pdbx_description
1 polymer ?
#
loop_
_entity_poly.entity_id
_entity_poly.type
_entity_poly.pdbx_seq_one_letter_code
_entity_poly.pdbx_strand_id
1 'polypeptide(L)'
;NGDAYSGEWRAGKKHGQGTYVWVNGQRYEGQWVEGRKEGFGKYFWPNGDFFEGQFLNGIYHGEGTLTYVSGRKVVGEWIEGKPFKATSFDANGKAAYAYTDGVPQCLKAQG
;
A
#
# COMPACT_ATOMS: atom_id res chain seq x y z
N ASN A 1 21.93 -11.84 -9.74
CA ASN A 1 20.52 -12.31 -9.67
C ASN A 1 20.07 -12.21 -8.23
N GLY A 2 19.02 -11.45 -7.96
CA GLY A 2 18.62 -11.16 -6.58
C GLY A 2 17.11 -10.98 -6.41
N ASP A 3 16.43 -10.47 -7.44
CA ASP A 3 14.97 -10.41 -7.44
C ASP A 3 14.37 -11.78 -7.82
N ALA A 4 13.28 -12.14 -7.16
CA ALA A 4 12.54 -13.37 -7.40
C ALA A 4 11.06 -13.07 -7.65
N TYR A 5 10.47 -13.76 -8.64
CA TYR A 5 9.04 -13.73 -8.89
C TYR A 5 8.47 -15.14 -8.88
N SER A 6 7.34 -15.31 -8.19
CA SER A 6 6.54 -16.52 -8.19
C SER A 6 5.10 -16.16 -8.47
N GLY A 7 4.56 -16.56 -9.62
CA GLY A 7 3.21 -16.21 -10.03
C GLY A 7 2.96 -16.56 -11.50
N GLU A 8 1.83 -16.12 -12.01
CA GLU A 8 1.44 -16.40 -13.38
C GLU A 8 2.21 -15.52 -14.38
N TRP A 9 2.39 -16.06 -15.58
CA TRP A 9 3.02 -15.35 -16.69
C TRP A 9 2.11 -15.37 -17.90
N ARG A 10 2.04 -14.23 -18.61
CA ARG A 10 1.36 -14.10 -19.90
C ARG A 10 2.26 -13.32 -20.85
N ALA A 11 2.52 -13.88 -22.03
CA ALA A 11 3.37 -13.25 -23.05
C ALA A 11 4.74 -12.76 -22.52
N GLY A 12 5.38 -13.56 -21.64
CA GLY A 12 6.68 -13.22 -21.04
C GLY A 12 6.64 -12.13 -19.97
N LYS A 13 5.45 -11.69 -19.53
CA LYS A 13 5.26 -10.70 -18.47
C LYS A 13 4.53 -11.30 -17.28
N LYS A 14 4.78 -10.78 -16.09
CA LYS A 14 4.03 -11.10 -14.86
C LYS A 14 2.56 -10.77 -15.07
N HIS A 15 1.68 -11.70 -14.73
CA HIS A 15 0.25 -11.57 -14.91
C HIS A 15 -0.48 -12.31 -13.77
N GLY A 16 -1.78 -12.08 -13.60
CA GLY A 16 -2.58 -12.81 -12.62
C GLY A 16 -2.10 -12.58 -11.18
N GLN A 17 -2.20 -13.59 -10.32
CA GLN A 17 -1.70 -13.48 -8.95
C GLN A 17 -0.21 -13.81 -8.88
N GLY A 18 0.55 -13.04 -8.11
CA GLY A 18 1.96 -13.31 -7.92
C GLY A 18 2.63 -12.57 -6.79
N THR A 19 3.73 -13.14 -6.33
CA THR A 19 4.64 -12.59 -5.34
C THR A 19 5.94 -12.17 -6.00
N TYR A 20 6.37 -10.94 -5.77
CA TYR A 20 7.68 -10.44 -6.15
C TYR A 20 8.48 -10.04 -4.92
N VAL A 21 9.68 -10.56 -4.81
CA VAL A 21 10.64 -10.23 -3.75
C VAL A 21 11.81 -9.50 -4.41
N TRP A 22 12.05 -8.27 -4.00
CA TRP A 22 13.22 -7.49 -4.43
C TRP A 22 14.42 -7.87 -3.55
N VAL A 23 15.61 -7.80 -4.13
CA VAL A 23 16.87 -8.04 -3.40
C VAL A 23 17.08 -7.13 -2.19
N ASN A 24 16.45 -5.94 -2.20
CA ASN A 24 16.50 -4.98 -1.10
C ASN A 24 15.57 -5.34 0.08
N GLY A 25 14.89 -6.50 0.02
CA GLY A 25 13.98 -6.98 1.06
C GLY A 25 12.54 -6.49 0.93
N GLN A 26 12.22 -5.65 -0.05
CA GLN A 26 10.83 -5.31 -0.35
C GLN A 26 10.09 -6.54 -0.89
N ARG A 27 8.78 -6.60 -0.68
CA ARG A 27 7.93 -7.68 -1.21
C ARG A 27 6.58 -7.14 -1.67
N TYR A 28 6.04 -7.70 -2.74
CA TYR A 28 4.69 -7.43 -3.20
C TYR A 28 3.98 -8.74 -3.45
N GLU A 29 2.75 -8.84 -2.97
CA GLU A 29 1.85 -9.98 -3.16
C GLU A 29 0.54 -9.42 -3.70
N GLY A 30 0.12 -9.82 -4.90
CA GLY A 30 -1.13 -9.34 -5.45
C GLY A 30 -1.27 -9.54 -6.96
N GLN A 31 -2.18 -8.77 -7.54
CA GLN A 31 -2.51 -8.85 -8.95
C GLN A 31 -1.46 -8.14 -9.83
N TRP A 32 -1.16 -8.78 -10.95
CA TRP A 32 -0.25 -8.29 -11.97
C TRP A 32 -0.96 -8.24 -13.33
N VAL A 33 -0.72 -7.16 -14.08
CA VAL A 33 -1.16 -7.02 -15.46
C VAL A 33 -0.02 -6.42 -16.27
N GLU A 34 0.38 -7.09 -17.36
CA GLU A 34 1.46 -6.64 -18.24
C GLU A 34 2.76 -6.27 -17.50
N GLY A 35 3.10 -6.98 -16.42
CA GLY A 35 4.29 -6.72 -15.61
C GLY A 35 4.15 -5.62 -14.56
N ARG A 36 2.97 -4.98 -14.43
CA ARG A 36 2.67 -3.95 -13.44
C ARG A 36 1.81 -4.51 -12.32
N LYS A 37 1.97 -3.97 -11.12
CA LYS A 37 1.05 -4.21 -10.00
C LYS A 37 -0.26 -3.50 -10.32
N GLU A 38 -1.35 -4.22 -10.25
CA GLU A 38 -2.70 -3.72 -10.54
C GLU A 38 -3.67 -4.28 -9.51
N GLY A 39 -4.85 -3.68 -9.39
CA GLY A 39 -5.92 -4.18 -8.54
C GLY A 39 -5.50 -4.35 -7.07
N PHE A 40 -6.02 -5.37 -6.38
CA PHE A 40 -5.73 -5.54 -4.95
C PHE A 40 -4.39 -6.24 -4.72
N GLY A 41 -3.61 -5.73 -3.76
CA GLY A 41 -2.37 -6.36 -3.32
C GLY A 41 -1.86 -5.84 -1.99
N LYS A 42 -0.74 -6.40 -1.58
CA LYS A 42 -0.02 -6.07 -0.36
C LYS A 42 1.45 -5.84 -0.65
N TYR A 43 1.95 -4.69 -0.24
CA TYR A 43 3.35 -4.31 -0.38
C TYR A 43 3.99 -4.23 1.00
N PHE A 44 5.15 -4.85 1.16
CA PHE A 44 5.91 -4.89 2.39
C PHE A 44 7.24 -4.17 2.20
N TRP A 45 7.58 -3.34 3.17
CA TRP A 45 8.89 -2.73 3.28
C TRP A 45 9.79 -3.54 4.23
N PRO A 46 11.13 -3.46 4.07
CA PRO A 46 12.07 -4.21 4.92
C PRO A 46 12.00 -3.85 6.41
N ASN A 47 11.49 -2.66 6.73
CA ASN A 47 11.30 -2.20 8.11
C ASN A 47 10.06 -2.80 8.80
N GLY A 48 9.26 -3.61 8.10
CA GLY A 48 8.04 -4.24 8.62
C GLY A 48 6.77 -3.43 8.38
N ASP A 49 6.88 -2.22 7.83
CA ASP A 49 5.70 -1.49 7.35
C ASP A 49 5.08 -2.24 6.17
N PHE A 50 3.77 -2.10 6.00
CA PHE A 50 3.08 -2.65 4.83
C PHE A 50 1.88 -1.83 4.40
N PHE A 51 1.60 -1.86 3.09
CA PHE A 51 0.40 -1.31 2.49
C PHE A 51 -0.45 -2.46 1.97
N GLU A 52 -1.75 -2.44 2.23
CA GLU A 52 -2.71 -3.40 1.73
C GLU A 52 -3.89 -2.65 1.12
N GLY A 53 -4.16 -2.85 -0.16
CA GLY A 53 -5.16 -2.05 -0.87
C GLY A 53 -5.06 -2.15 -2.38
N GLN A 54 -5.68 -1.19 -3.05
CA GLN A 54 -5.70 -1.08 -4.50
C GLN A 54 -4.40 -0.49 -5.06
N PHE A 55 -4.04 -0.94 -6.26
CA PHE A 55 -2.89 -0.52 -7.05
C PHE A 55 -3.36 -0.17 -8.45
N LEU A 56 -2.79 0.89 -9.00
CA LEU A 56 -2.98 1.29 -10.38
C LEU A 56 -1.63 1.70 -10.96
N ASN A 57 -1.24 1.08 -12.08
CA ASN A 57 0.05 1.30 -12.74
C ASN A 57 1.27 1.18 -11.80
N GLY A 58 1.24 0.25 -10.85
CA GLY A 58 2.36 0.01 -9.94
C GLY A 58 2.36 0.85 -8.66
N ILE A 59 1.43 1.79 -8.51
CA ILE A 59 1.36 2.74 -7.38
C ILE A 59 0.08 2.48 -6.58
N TYR A 60 0.13 2.68 -5.26
CA TYR A 60 -1.06 2.62 -4.41
C TYR A 60 -2.12 3.62 -4.89
N HIS A 61 -3.35 3.17 -5.03
CA HIS A 61 -4.47 3.95 -5.54
C HIS A 61 -5.77 3.46 -4.89
N GLY A 62 -6.83 4.26 -4.88
CA GLY A 62 -8.14 3.87 -4.36
C GLY A 62 -8.10 3.48 -2.89
N GLU A 63 -8.94 2.53 -2.47
CA GLU A 63 -9.04 2.14 -1.06
C GLU A 63 -7.82 1.33 -0.60
N GLY A 64 -7.27 1.68 0.57
CA GLY A 64 -6.15 0.95 1.16
C GLY A 64 -5.78 1.38 2.58
N THR A 65 -4.95 0.54 3.20
CA THR A 65 -4.41 0.76 4.53
C THR A 65 -2.89 0.67 4.51
N LEU A 66 -2.23 1.75 4.92
CA LEU A 66 -0.81 1.74 5.28
C LEU A 66 -0.68 1.47 6.78
N THR A 67 -0.01 0.40 7.16
CA THR A 67 0.26 0.03 8.55
C THR A 67 1.76 0.15 8.80
N TYR A 68 2.10 0.87 9.86
CA TYR A 68 3.48 1.00 10.32
C TYR A 68 3.76 -0.02 11.42
N VAL A 69 5.01 -0.48 11.50
CA VAL A 69 5.46 -1.36 12.60
C VAL A 69 5.25 -0.73 13.98
N SER A 70 5.20 0.61 14.05
CA SER A 70 4.86 1.37 15.26
C SER A 70 3.42 1.18 15.76
N GLY A 71 2.55 0.49 15.00
CA GLY A 71 1.12 0.35 15.28
C GLY A 71 0.25 1.49 14.74
N ARG A 72 0.86 2.58 14.27
CA ARG A 72 0.15 3.63 13.53
C ARG A 72 -0.39 3.08 12.21
N LYS A 73 -1.48 3.67 11.71
CA LYS A 73 -2.02 3.33 10.39
C LYS A 73 -2.67 4.51 9.71
N VAL A 74 -2.75 4.48 8.37
CA VAL A 74 -3.52 5.41 7.55
C VAL A 74 -4.50 4.59 6.73
N VAL A 75 -5.79 4.88 6.84
CA VAL A 75 -6.89 4.11 6.23
C VAL A 75 -7.74 5.03 5.38
N GLY A 76 -8.02 4.65 4.14
CA GLY A 76 -8.99 5.32 3.26
C GLY A 76 -8.54 5.36 1.81
N GLU A 77 -8.94 6.40 1.09
CA GLU A 77 -8.68 6.59 -0.34
C GLU A 77 -7.28 7.16 -0.58
N TRP A 78 -6.57 6.61 -1.57
CA TRP A 78 -5.23 6.98 -2.01
C TRP A 78 -5.25 7.41 -3.48
N ILE A 79 -4.54 8.49 -3.82
CA ILE A 79 -4.35 8.95 -5.20
C ILE A 79 -2.85 9.18 -5.40
N GLU A 80 -2.28 8.58 -6.44
CA GLU A 80 -0.85 8.67 -6.78
C GLU A 80 0.08 8.36 -5.58
N GLY A 81 -0.28 7.35 -4.79
CA GLY A 81 0.50 6.92 -3.63
C GLY A 81 0.38 7.82 -2.40
N LYS A 82 -0.53 8.81 -2.41
CA LYS A 82 -0.76 9.73 -1.30
C LYS A 82 -2.17 9.57 -0.74
N PRO A 83 -2.37 9.71 0.58
CA PRO A 83 -3.72 9.72 1.16
C PRO A 83 -4.51 10.92 0.60
N PHE A 84 -5.74 10.69 0.15
CA PHE A 84 -6.64 11.69 -0.45
C PHE A 84 -7.89 11.93 0.40
N LYS A 85 -8.64 10.86 0.71
CA LYS A 85 -9.77 10.84 1.66
C LYS A 85 -9.53 9.75 2.68
N ALA A 86 -8.69 10.03 3.66
CA ALA A 86 -8.16 9.03 4.58
C ALA A 86 -8.11 9.55 6.02
N THR A 87 -7.95 8.63 6.98
CA THR A 87 -7.74 8.97 8.39
C THR A 87 -6.49 8.27 8.88
N SER A 88 -5.59 9.00 9.54
CA SER A 88 -4.48 8.42 10.29
C SER A 88 -4.88 8.15 11.73
N PHE A 89 -4.38 7.05 12.26
CA PHE A 89 -4.59 6.59 13.62
C PHE A 89 -3.24 6.40 14.30
N ASP A 90 -3.16 6.79 15.57
CA ASP A 90 -2.02 6.45 16.40
C ASP A 90 -2.01 4.95 16.79
N ALA A 91 -0.98 4.52 17.52
CA ALA A 91 -0.83 3.12 17.95
C ALA A 91 -1.95 2.63 18.89
N ASN A 92 -2.70 3.54 19.50
CA ASN A 92 -3.84 3.23 20.36
C ASN A 92 -5.17 3.24 19.60
N GLY A 93 -5.14 3.48 18.29
CA GLY A 93 -6.33 3.60 17.45
C GLY A 93 -7.04 4.96 17.56
N LYS A 94 -6.42 5.97 18.18
CA LYS A 94 -6.99 7.33 18.20
C LYS A 94 -6.72 8.03 16.88
N ALA A 95 -7.76 8.57 16.26
CA ALA A 95 -7.63 9.34 15.04
C ALA A 95 -6.79 10.61 15.28
N ALA A 96 -5.76 10.81 14.46
CA ALA A 96 -4.79 11.90 14.60
C ALA A 96 -4.94 12.95 13.49
N TYR A 97 -5.09 12.51 12.24
CA TYR A 97 -5.32 13.40 11.10
C TYR A 97 -6.42 12.85 10.19
N ALA A 98 -7.24 13.74 9.64
CA ALA A 98 -8.08 13.47 8.49
C ALA A 98 -7.44 14.10 7.25
N TYR A 99 -7.43 13.38 6.13
CA TYR A 99 -7.01 13.88 4.83
C TYR A 99 -8.28 14.16 4.03
N THR A 100 -8.47 15.41 3.63
CA THR A 100 -9.60 15.84 2.79
C THR A 100 -9.03 16.46 1.53
N ASP A 101 -9.32 15.85 0.39
CA ASP A 101 -8.76 16.19 -0.92
C ASP A 101 -7.22 16.29 -0.90
N GLY A 102 -6.58 15.36 -0.17
CA GLY A 102 -5.13 15.29 0.00
C GLY A 102 -4.55 16.26 1.03
N VAL A 103 -5.37 17.10 1.66
CA VAL A 103 -4.92 18.07 2.67
C VAL A 103 -5.08 17.48 4.07
N PRO A 104 -3.99 17.29 4.84
CA PRO A 104 -4.08 16.80 6.21
C PRO A 104 -4.62 17.87 7.16
N GLN A 105 -5.61 17.49 7.96
CA GLN A 105 -6.23 18.29 9.01
C GLN A 105 -6.03 17.58 10.35
N CYS A 106 -5.41 18.26 11.31
CA CYS A 106 -5.20 17.72 12.65
C CYS A 106 -6.54 17.57 13.38
N LEU A 107 -6.83 16.36 13.84
CA LEU A 107 -8.00 16.08 14.66
C LEU A 107 -7.64 16.41 16.10
N LYS A 108 -8.02 17.61 16.56
CA LYS A 108 -7.81 17.99 17.95
C LYS A 108 -8.52 17.00 18.86
N ALA A 109 -7.83 16.55 19.91
CA ALA A 109 -8.49 15.86 21.00
C ALA A 109 -9.55 16.81 21.57
N GLN A 110 -10.83 16.42 21.50
CA GLN A 110 -11.82 17.01 22.39
C GLN A 110 -11.35 16.66 23.81
N GLY A 111 -11.13 17.70 24.61
CA GLY A 111 -10.58 17.60 25.96
C GLY A 111 -11.50 16.90 26.94
#